data_AF-A0A164XHY7-F1
#
_entry.id   AF-A0A164XHY7-F1
#
_cell.length_a   1.000
_cell.length_b   1.000
_cell.length_c   1.000
_cell.angle_alpha   90.00
_cell.angle_beta   90.00
_cell.angle_gamma   90.00
#
_symmetry.space_group_name_H-M   'P 1'
#
loop_
_entity.id
_entity.type
_entity.pdbx_description
1 polymer ?
#
loop_
_entity_poly.entity_id
_entity_poly.type
_entity_poly.pdbx_seq_one_letter_code
_entity_poly.pdbx_strand_id
1 'polypeptide(L)'
;MAYHGPAYGLSRECQMKSQAKFSLERAREALDWVEAVLDRQLNYPQPAEGLRDQLDFAHVLKDGITLCEVRSQWNALDGKFNDM
;
A
#
# COMPACT_ATOMS: atom_id res chain seq x y z
N MET A 1 -18.46 12.55 -20.52
CA MET A 1 -18.69 12.00 -19.17
C MET A 1 -18.19 13.01 -18.15
N ALA A 2 -18.92 13.18 -17.05
CA ALA A 2 -19.07 14.41 -16.29
C ALA A 2 -17.78 15.05 -15.73
N TYR A 3 -17.81 16.38 -15.75
CA TYR A 3 -16.85 17.33 -15.19
C TYR A 3 -16.67 17.08 -13.68
N HIS A 4 -15.50 16.60 -13.24
CA HIS A 4 -15.14 16.56 -11.83
C HIS A 4 -14.93 18.00 -11.32
N GLY A 5 -16.01 18.64 -10.86
CA GLY A 5 -15.90 19.81 -10.00
C GLY A 5 -15.13 19.46 -8.73
N PRO A 6 -14.46 20.43 -8.08
CA PRO A 6 -13.65 20.17 -6.89
C PRO A 6 -14.49 19.42 -5.86
N ALA A 7 -13.99 18.29 -5.35
CA ALA A 7 -14.74 17.48 -4.38
C ALA A 7 -15.05 18.32 -3.14
N TYR A 8 -16.26 18.88 -3.07
CA TYR A 8 -16.80 19.57 -1.90
C TYR A 8 -17.82 18.65 -1.20
N GLY A 9 -17.90 18.72 0.13
CA GLY A 9 -18.78 17.88 0.95
C GLY A 9 -18.10 16.62 1.53
N LEU A 10 -18.90 15.57 1.81
CA LEU A 10 -18.49 14.36 2.54
C LEU A 10 -17.22 13.66 2.01
N SER A 11 -16.99 13.66 0.69
CA SER A 11 -15.77 13.05 0.12
C SER A 11 -14.50 13.80 0.54
N ARG A 12 -14.54 15.13 0.69
CA ARG A 12 -13.43 15.93 1.20
C ARG A 12 -13.20 15.68 2.68
N GLU A 13 -14.28 15.61 3.46
CA GLU A 13 -14.19 15.28 4.88
C GLU A 13 -13.64 13.87 5.10
N CYS A 14 -14.01 12.91 4.24
CA CYS A 14 -13.49 11.54 4.28
C CYS A 14 -12.00 11.51 3.94
N GLN A 15 -11.57 12.20 2.88
CA GLN A 15 -10.14 12.35 2.56
C GLN A 15 -9.36 13.01 3.70
N MET A 16 -9.87 14.09 4.29
CA MET A 16 -9.22 14.79 5.39
C MET A 16 -9.12 13.90 6.65
N LYS A 17 -10.18 13.16 6.99
CA LYS A 17 -10.16 12.21 8.11
C LYS A 17 -9.21 11.05 7.86
N SER A 18 -9.11 10.57 6.62
CA SER A 18 -8.15 9.53 6.24
C SER A 18 -6.71 10.03 6.33
N GLN A 19 -6.43 11.24 5.83
CA GLN A 19 -5.11 11.87 5.92
C GLN A 19 -4.72 12.15 7.38
N ALA A 20 -5.65 12.62 8.21
CA ALA A 20 -5.40 12.88 9.63
C ALA A 20 -5.04 11.63 10.44
N LYS A 21 -5.42 10.44 9.96
CA LYS A 21 -5.11 9.15 10.59
C LYS A 21 -3.88 8.47 9.98
N PHE A 22 -3.34 9.02 8.90
CA PHE A 22 -2.22 8.41 8.20
C PHE A 22 -0.94 8.59 9.03
N SER A 23 -0.24 7.49 9.27
CA SER A 23 1.07 7.48 9.92
C SER A 23 2.10 7.00 8.92
N LEU A 24 3.04 7.88 8.58
CA LEU A 24 4.11 7.56 7.64
C LEU A 24 5.02 6.44 8.18
N GLU A 25 5.28 6.41 9.48
CA GLU A 25 6.08 5.35 10.12
C GLU A 25 5.44 3.97 9.93
N ARG A 26 4.14 3.85 10.22
CA ARG A 26 3.40 2.60 10.01
C ARG A 26 3.36 2.20 8.53
N ALA A 27 3.26 3.18 7.64
CA ALA A 27 3.26 2.93 6.21
C ALA A 27 4.63 2.37 5.74
N ARG A 28 5.74 2.90 6.26
CA ARG A 28 7.08 2.35 6.00
C ARG A 28 7.22 0.93 6.53
N GLU A 29 6.87 0.71 7.80
CA GLU A 29 6.94 -0.61 8.42
C GLU A 29 6.11 -1.66 7.64
N ALA A 30 4.93 -1.27 7.15
CA ALA A 30 4.10 -2.13 6.33
C ALA A 30 4.75 -2.47 4.99
N LEU A 31 5.38 -1.51 4.30
CA LEU A 31 6.06 -1.76 3.02
C LEU A 31 7.34 -2.58 3.22
N ASP A 32 8.12 -2.31 4.26
CA ASP A 32 9.31 -3.10 4.63
C ASP A 32 8.92 -4.56 4.90
N TRP A 33 7.80 -4.78 5.60
CA TRP A 33 7.26 -6.12 5.81
C TRP A 33 6.84 -6.80 4.49
N VAL A 34 6.18 -6.07 3.59
CA VAL A 34 5.79 -6.60 2.27
C VAL A 34 7.04 -6.98 1.44
N GLU A 35 8.08 -6.13 1.43
CA GLU A 35 9.35 -6.43 0.77
C GLU A 35 10.00 -7.69 1.32
N ALA A 36 9.99 -7.85 2.65
CA ALA A 36 10.53 -9.04 3.30
C ALA A 36 9.72 -10.32 2.98
N VAL A 37 8.39 -10.23 2.87
CA VAL A 37 7.54 -11.38 2.52
C VAL A 37 7.72 -11.79 1.06
N LEU A 38 7.81 -10.82 0.16
CA LEU A 38 7.97 -11.07 -1.27
C LEU A 38 9.41 -11.33 -1.70
N ASP A 39 10.38 -11.09 -0.82
CA ASP A 39 11.83 -11.13 -1.10
C ASP A 39 12.20 -10.33 -2.36
N ARG A 40 11.52 -9.18 -2.55
CA ARG A 40 11.72 -8.29 -3.70
C ARG A 40 11.51 -6.84 -3.28
N GLN A 41 12.20 -5.94 -3.97
CA GLN A 41 12.04 -4.51 -3.75
C GLN A 41 10.75 -3.99 -4.41
N LEU A 42 10.00 -3.15 -3.70
CA LEU A 42 8.78 -2.54 -4.24
C LEU A 42 9.11 -1.40 -5.20
N ASN A 43 8.19 -1.15 -6.13
CA ASN A 43 8.36 -0.11 -7.14
C ASN A 43 7.88 1.25 -6.62
N TYR A 44 8.79 2.01 -6.04
CA TYR A 44 8.53 3.37 -5.58
C TYR A 44 8.50 4.36 -6.76
N PRO A 45 7.62 5.39 -6.72
CA PRO A 45 7.60 6.45 -7.74
C PRO A 45 8.94 7.17 -7.89
N GLN A 46 9.66 7.36 -6.78
CA GLN A 46 11.04 7.82 -6.71
C GLN A 46 11.90 6.79 -5.96
N PRO A 47 12.65 5.92 -6.66
CA PRO A 47 13.44 4.87 -6.01
C PRO A 47 14.59 5.41 -5.13
N ALA A 48 15.04 6.64 -5.36
CA ALA A 48 16.11 7.27 -4.56
C ALA A 48 15.63 7.87 -3.24
N GLU A 49 14.35 8.24 -3.13
CA GLU A 49 13.79 8.94 -1.96
C GLU A 49 12.89 8.05 -1.09
N GLY A 50 12.51 6.87 -1.61
CA GLY A 50 11.65 5.92 -0.90
C GLY A 50 10.26 6.47 -0.62
N LEU A 51 9.63 6.02 0.48
CA LEU A 51 8.29 6.46 0.87
C LEU A 51 8.33 7.84 1.57
N ARG A 52 7.75 8.86 0.91
CA ARG A 52 7.72 10.25 1.43
C ARG A 52 6.38 10.62 2.01
N ASP A 53 5.29 10.22 1.38
CA ASP A 53 3.94 10.58 1.80
C ASP A 53 2.89 9.48 1.52
N GLN A 54 1.64 9.79 1.84
CA GLN A 54 0.51 8.90 1.62
C GLN A 54 0.22 8.65 0.13
N LEU A 55 0.56 9.59 -0.76
CA LEU A 55 0.32 9.44 -2.20
C LEU A 55 1.30 8.43 -2.78
N ASP A 56 2.57 8.49 -2.37
CA ASP A 56 3.57 7.49 -2.73
C ASP A 56 3.15 6.11 -2.23
N PHE A 57 2.65 6.01 -0.98
CA PHE A 57 2.16 4.75 -0.40
C PHE A 57 1.00 4.18 -1.22
N ALA A 58 0.02 5.04 -1.54
CA ALA A 58 -1.11 4.67 -2.37
C ALA A 58 -0.68 4.25 -3.76
N HIS A 59 0.35 4.88 -4.34
CA HIS A 59 0.86 4.57 -5.67
C HIS A 59 1.54 3.20 -5.72
N VAL A 60 2.36 2.87 -4.73
CA VAL A 60 3.04 1.56 -4.63
C VAL A 60 2.03 0.41 -4.57
N LEU A 61 0.92 0.61 -3.85
CA LEU A 61 -0.11 -0.43 -3.68
C LEU A 61 -1.27 -0.32 -4.69
N LYS A 62 -1.24 0.65 -5.60
CA LYS A 62 -2.34 0.96 -6.51
C LYS A 62 -2.62 -0.14 -7.53
N ASP A 63 -1.57 -0.82 -7.97
CA ASP A 63 -1.65 -1.87 -8.97
C ASP A 63 -2.40 -3.11 -8.47
N GLY A 64 -2.47 -3.30 -7.15
CA GLY A 64 -3.12 -4.44 -6.50
C GLY A 64 -2.39 -5.77 -6.71
N ILE A 65 -1.37 -5.81 -7.57
CA ILE A 65 -0.56 -7.00 -7.87
C ILE A 65 0.23 -7.38 -6.62
N THR A 66 0.89 -6.39 -6.01
CA THR A 66 1.65 -6.56 -4.77
C THR A 66 0.81 -7.22 -3.67
N LEU A 67 -0.45 -6.79 -3.50
CA LEU A 67 -1.37 -7.38 -2.51
C LEU A 67 -1.78 -8.82 -2.87
N CYS A 68 -2.00 -9.10 -4.16
CA CYS A 68 -2.31 -10.45 -4.62
C CYS A 68 -1.14 -11.43 -4.43
N GLU A 69 0.09 -10.96 -4.65
CA GLU A 69 1.31 -11.73 -4.47
C GLU A 69 1.54 -12.05 -3.00
N VAL A 70 1.41 -11.07 -2.09
CA VAL A 70 1.57 -11.29 -0.64
C VAL A 70 0.63 -12.40 -0.16
N ARG A 71 -0.64 -12.34 -0.55
CA ARG A 71 -1.62 -13.39 -0.23
C ARG A 71 -1.21 -14.76 -0.78
N SER A 72 -0.72 -14.80 -2.01
CA SER A 72 -0.32 -16.05 -2.67
C SER A 72 0.91 -16.67 -2.00
N GLN A 73 1.89 -15.84 -1.64
CA GLN A 73 3.07 -16.23 -0.89
C GLN A 73 2.70 -16.81 0.48
N TRP A 74 1.77 -16.16 1.18
CA TRP A 74 1.31 -16.58 2.49
C TRP A 74 0.60 -17.94 2.45
N ASN A 75 -0.31 -18.15 1.47
CA ASN A 75 -0.95 -19.45 1.26
C ASN A 75 0.07 -20.57 0.95
N ALA A 76 1.14 -20.25 0.21
CA ALA A 76 2.19 -21.22 -0.08
C ALA A 76 3.03 -21.59 1.16
N LEU A 77 3.14 -20.70 2.14
CA LEU A 77 3.80 -20.96 3.42
C LEU A 77 2.88 -21.72 4.39
N ASP A 78 1.59 -21.39 4.43
CA ASP A 78 0.59 -22.06 5.26
C ASP A 78 0.43 -23.54 4.85
N GLY A 79 0.39 -23.82 3.55
CA GLY A 79 0.38 -25.18 3.02
C GLY A 79 1.64 -26.00 3.35
N LYS A 80 2.81 -25.36 3.52
CA LYS A 80 4.04 -26.03 3.96
C LYS A 80 4.08 -26.28 5.47
N PHE A 81 3.33 -25.50 6.25
CA PHE A 81 3.24 -25.67 7.71
C PHE A 81 2.28 -26.82 8.09
N ASN A 82 1.27 -27.09 7.27
CA ASN A 82 0.30 -28.18 7.50
C ASN A 82 0.74 -29.57 6.99
N ASP A 83 1.91 -29.66 6.33
CA ASP A 83 2.52 -30.91 5.85
C ASP A 83 3.67 -31.42 6.76
N MET A 84 3.86 -30.80 7.93
CA MET A 84 4.83 -31.18 8.97
C MET A 84 4.11 -31.68 10.22
#